data_AF-A0AAW6TXE9-F1
#
_entry.id   AF-A0AAW6TXE9-F1
#
_cell.length_a   1.000
_cell.length_b   1.000
_cell.length_c   1.000
_cell.angle_alpha   90.00
_cell.angle_beta   90.00
_cell.angle_gamma   90.00
#
_symmetry.space_group_name_H-M   'P 1'
#
loop_
_entity.id
_entity.type
_entity.pdbx_description
1 polymer ?
#
loop_
_entity_poly.entity_id
_entity_poly.type
_entity_poly.pdbx_seq_one_letter_code
_entity_poly.pdbx_strand_id
1 'polypeptide(L)'
;MKIVLAGPKGAGKSSVAAELARLTGLEAIETDRLIEECFERDTGEKHTCREIFIEHGEPAFRATEKKVAVELAEADWKLIVCGGSSLLDPVSRRALRKNAILVYLSADPATLWGRIAEKGLPPWLRGPDARAQLDKNVAYREELLSPFADAVIDTTGRTPSQIAEIAIGHIVEELTVRCRAANTYGDIIRLTTFGESHGPAIGAVLDGVRPGIEFSQEQIQEQLTRRRPGQSEVTTPRDEKDRVEVLSGVFEGKTTGAPIAMAIFNRDQDSSKYEGIKDLFRPGHADFTYYRKYGIRDHRGGGRSSGRETAGRVMGGAFALQELAYRGVRIVAHAVEIAGIAAETCDYDAIERNPVRCADRAAAERMVQAILAAKDDNDSVGGVIQLEIHGLPAGLGDPVFQKLDAKLTAAIMTVGAIKGIEIGEGFALTRLRGSQSNDNMADGGFVSNHAGGITGGISTGQSIMLRVAVKPTSSIAKPQRTLNEQMENRPIETHGRHDPCIVPRVVPVIESMVALALLDAWEVQDRLRPGWDRMG
;
A
#
# COMPACT_ATOMS: atom_id res chain seq x y z
N MET A 1 1.35 -8.46 -16.03
CA MET A 1 -0.10 -8.32 -16.20
C MET A 1 -0.46 -8.18 -17.68
N LYS A 2 -1.48 -8.91 -18.15
CA LYS A 2 -2.02 -8.82 -19.53
C LYS A 2 -3.43 -8.23 -19.56
N ILE A 3 -3.88 -7.76 -20.73
CA ILE A 3 -5.27 -7.37 -20.94
C ILE A 3 -5.93 -8.44 -21.79
N VAL A 4 -7.10 -8.93 -21.38
CA VAL A 4 -7.84 -9.96 -22.11
C VAL A 4 -9.14 -9.33 -22.61
N LEU A 5 -9.36 -9.35 -23.91
CA LEU A 5 -10.61 -8.93 -24.54
C LEU A 5 -11.48 -10.15 -24.85
N ALA A 6 -12.68 -10.15 -24.29
CA ALA A 6 -13.68 -11.19 -24.48
C ALA A 6 -15.02 -10.60 -24.93
N GLY A 7 -15.92 -11.44 -25.41
CA GLY A 7 -17.23 -11.02 -25.89
C GLY A 7 -17.77 -11.94 -26.99
N PRO A 8 -19.07 -11.89 -27.29
CA PRO A 8 -19.66 -12.69 -28.34
C PRO A 8 -19.09 -12.34 -29.73
N LYS A 9 -19.33 -13.22 -30.70
CA LYS A 9 -18.99 -12.93 -32.11
C LYS A 9 -19.76 -11.68 -32.54
N GLY A 10 -19.09 -10.75 -33.23
CA GLY A 10 -19.69 -9.46 -33.61
C GLY A 10 -19.53 -8.33 -32.58
N ALA A 11 -19.02 -8.60 -31.38
CA ALA A 11 -18.79 -7.57 -30.34
C ALA A 11 -17.64 -6.58 -30.67
N GLY A 12 -16.95 -6.74 -31.80
CA GLY A 12 -15.89 -5.81 -32.22
C GLY A 12 -14.51 -6.03 -31.58
N LYS A 13 -14.29 -7.16 -30.90
CA LYS A 13 -13.03 -7.49 -30.19
C LYS A 13 -11.75 -7.11 -30.97
N SER A 14 -11.54 -7.64 -32.17
CA SER A 14 -10.33 -7.35 -32.96
C SER A 14 -10.18 -5.87 -33.35
N SER A 15 -11.29 -5.20 -33.64
CA SER A 15 -11.29 -3.77 -33.99
C SER A 15 -10.99 -2.89 -32.78
N VAL A 16 -11.58 -3.21 -31.62
CA VAL A 16 -11.29 -2.54 -30.34
C VAL A 16 -9.86 -2.84 -29.91
N ALA A 17 -9.37 -4.05 -30.16
CA ALA A 17 -8.01 -4.43 -29.86
C ALA A 17 -6.98 -3.64 -30.66
N ALA A 18 -7.25 -3.38 -31.95
CA ALA A 18 -6.39 -2.54 -32.79
C ALA A 18 -6.29 -1.11 -32.25
N GLU A 19 -7.41 -0.51 -31.83
CA GLU A 19 -7.40 0.83 -31.22
C GLU A 19 -6.71 0.83 -29.85
N LEU A 20 -6.96 -0.17 -29.01
CA LEU A 20 -6.26 -0.31 -27.73
C LEU A 20 -4.76 -0.49 -27.92
N ALA A 21 -4.32 -1.31 -28.87
CA ALA A 21 -2.91 -1.47 -29.21
C ALA A 21 -2.28 -0.15 -29.66
N ARG A 22 -3.00 0.63 -30.49
CA ARG A 22 -2.56 1.96 -30.92
C ARG A 22 -2.42 2.95 -29.76
N LEU A 23 -3.38 2.96 -28.82
CA LEU A 23 -3.39 3.88 -27.69
C LEU A 23 -2.40 3.50 -26.59
N THR A 24 -2.18 2.20 -26.36
CA THR A 24 -1.38 1.68 -25.24
C THR A 24 0.04 1.27 -25.66
N GLY A 25 0.29 1.06 -26.95
CA GLY A 25 1.55 0.50 -27.46
C GLY A 25 1.71 -1.01 -27.23
N LEU A 26 0.69 -1.69 -26.69
CA LEU A 26 0.74 -3.13 -26.43
C LEU A 26 0.59 -3.94 -27.72
N GLU A 27 1.33 -5.05 -27.79
CA GLU A 27 1.15 -6.02 -28.87
C GLU A 27 -0.14 -6.82 -28.67
N ALA A 28 -0.97 -6.87 -29.72
CA ALA A 28 -2.21 -7.64 -29.74
C ALA A 28 -1.98 -9.05 -30.29
N ILE A 29 -2.47 -10.05 -29.55
CA ILE A 29 -2.39 -11.47 -29.87
C ILE A 29 -3.81 -12.02 -30.01
N GLU A 30 -4.17 -12.47 -31.20
CA GLU A 30 -5.45 -13.15 -31.48
C GLU A 30 -5.31 -14.65 -31.19
N THR A 31 -6.16 -15.19 -30.30
CA THR A 31 -6.08 -16.61 -29.93
C THR A 31 -6.30 -17.54 -31.11
N ASP A 32 -7.18 -17.17 -32.05
CA ASP A 32 -7.50 -17.99 -33.22
C ASP A 32 -6.26 -18.25 -34.07
N ARG A 33 -5.39 -17.25 -34.24
CA ARG A 33 -4.12 -17.40 -34.96
C ARG A 33 -3.18 -18.38 -34.25
N LEU A 34 -3.07 -18.27 -32.92
CA LEU A 34 -2.24 -19.19 -32.15
C LEU A 34 -2.79 -20.62 -32.12
N ILE A 35 -4.11 -20.80 -32.24
CA ILE A 35 -4.72 -22.14 -32.38
C ILE A 35 -4.30 -22.77 -33.70
N GLU A 36 -4.31 -22.01 -34.80
CA GLU A 36 -3.87 -22.48 -36.12
C GLU A 36 -2.37 -22.83 -36.11
N GLU A 37 -1.53 -21.95 -35.55
CA GLU A 37 -0.09 -22.18 -35.42
C GLU A 37 0.23 -23.37 -34.49
N CYS A 38 -0.51 -23.52 -33.38
CA CYS A 38 -0.36 -24.66 -32.48
C CYS A 38 -0.81 -25.97 -33.13
N PHE A 39 -1.87 -25.95 -33.95
CA PHE A 39 -2.33 -27.13 -34.66
C PHE A 39 -1.31 -27.56 -35.70
N GLU A 40 -0.83 -26.63 -36.54
CA GLU A 40 0.20 -26.90 -37.55
C GLU A 40 1.49 -27.44 -36.91
N ARG A 41 1.89 -26.90 -35.75
CA ARG A 41 3.04 -27.40 -34.98
C ARG A 41 2.85 -28.84 -34.49
N ASP A 42 1.64 -29.19 -34.04
CA ASP A 42 1.36 -30.48 -33.42
C ASP A 42 1.08 -31.59 -34.45
N THR A 43 0.48 -31.25 -35.60
CA THR A 43 0.04 -32.23 -36.63
C THR A 43 0.86 -32.18 -37.92
N GLY A 44 1.56 -31.08 -38.19
CA GLY A 44 2.20 -30.79 -39.48
C GLY A 44 1.24 -30.31 -40.57
N GLU A 45 -0.04 -30.11 -40.23
CA GLU A 45 -1.08 -29.73 -41.19
C GLU A 45 -1.53 -28.29 -40.98
N LYS A 46 -1.55 -27.51 -42.06
CA LYS A 46 -2.00 -26.12 -42.01
C LYS A 46 -3.50 -26.02 -42.22
N HIS A 47 -4.23 -25.78 -41.13
CA HIS A 47 -5.68 -25.62 -41.12
C HIS A 47 -6.09 -24.34 -40.39
N THR A 48 -7.10 -23.67 -40.92
CA THR A 48 -7.81 -22.59 -40.22
C THR A 48 -8.61 -23.15 -39.05
N CYS A 49 -8.94 -22.32 -38.05
CA CYS A 49 -9.81 -22.72 -36.94
C CYS A 49 -11.14 -23.37 -37.41
N ARG A 50 -11.65 -22.91 -38.57
CA ARG A 50 -12.85 -23.48 -39.19
C ARG A 50 -12.61 -24.87 -39.77
N GLU A 51 -11.50 -25.09 -40.45
CA GLU A 51 -11.15 -26.38 -41.04
C GLU A 51 -10.83 -27.40 -39.94
N ILE A 52 -10.10 -27.00 -38.89
CA ILE A 52 -9.86 -27.84 -37.69
C ILE A 52 -11.20 -28.36 -37.14
N PHE A 53 -12.19 -27.46 -36.99
CA PHE A 53 -13.50 -27.83 -36.46
C PHE A 53 -14.30 -28.77 -37.38
N ILE A 54 -14.22 -28.58 -38.70
CA ILE A 54 -14.98 -29.37 -39.69
C ILE A 54 -14.33 -30.75 -39.92
N GLU A 55 -13.01 -30.79 -40.06
CA GLU A 55 -12.27 -31.96 -40.54
C GLU A 55 -11.79 -32.85 -39.39
N HIS A 56 -11.40 -32.26 -38.25
CA HIS A 56 -10.92 -32.98 -37.07
C HIS A 56 -11.92 -32.98 -35.91
N GLY A 57 -13.03 -32.26 -36.06
CA GLY A 57 -14.13 -32.20 -35.10
C GLY A 57 -13.89 -31.27 -33.92
N GLU A 58 -14.98 -30.97 -33.20
CA GLU A 58 -14.96 -30.08 -32.03
C GLU A 58 -13.99 -30.53 -30.92
N PRO A 59 -13.89 -31.83 -30.53
CA PRO A 59 -12.97 -32.23 -29.47
C PRO A 59 -11.50 -31.89 -29.76
N ALA A 60 -11.06 -32.05 -31.01
CA ALA A 60 -9.70 -31.71 -31.43
C ALA A 60 -9.45 -30.19 -31.34
N PHE A 61 -10.39 -29.39 -31.86
CA PHE A 61 -10.33 -27.93 -31.75
C PHE A 61 -10.25 -27.46 -30.29
N ARG A 62 -11.10 -28.00 -29.42
CA ARG A 62 -11.15 -27.64 -27.98
C ARG A 62 -9.87 -28.03 -27.24
N ALA A 63 -9.24 -29.14 -27.60
CA ALA A 63 -7.96 -29.54 -27.03
C ALA A 63 -6.86 -28.53 -27.38
N THR A 64 -6.79 -28.09 -28.63
CA THR A 64 -5.82 -27.07 -29.08
C THR A 64 -6.11 -25.70 -28.46
N GLU A 65 -7.38 -25.28 -28.41
CA GLU A 65 -7.82 -24.04 -27.74
C GLU A 65 -7.36 -24.00 -26.27
N LYS A 66 -7.51 -25.12 -25.55
CA LYS A 66 -7.04 -25.26 -24.16
C LYS A 66 -5.52 -25.15 -24.03
N LYS A 67 -4.74 -25.76 -24.94
CA LYS A 67 -3.27 -25.65 -24.94
C LYS A 67 -2.84 -24.19 -25.12
N VAL A 68 -3.41 -23.51 -26.11
CA VAL A 68 -3.12 -22.10 -26.39
C VAL A 68 -3.49 -21.19 -25.21
N ALA A 69 -4.62 -21.43 -24.56
CA ALA A 69 -5.01 -20.67 -23.37
C ALA A 69 -4.01 -20.83 -22.21
N VAL A 70 -3.43 -22.02 -22.04
CA VAL A 70 -2.37 -22.29 -21.06
C VAL A 70 -1.05 -21.63 -21.45
N GLU A 71 -0.68 -21.66 -22.74
CA GLU A 71 0.51 -20.96 -23.26
C GLU A 71 0.42 -19.44 -23.01
N LEU A 72 -0.76 -18.85 -23.26
CA LEU A 72 -1.03 -17.43 -23.02
C LEU A 72 -1.19 -17.05 -21.55
N ALA A 73 -1.23 -18.02 -20.63
CA ALA A 73 -1.31 -17.73 -19.19
C ALA A 73 -0.10 -16.91 -18.70
N GLU A 74 1.07 -17.14 -19.30
CA GLU A 74 2.33 -16.49 -18.93
C GLU A 74 2.63 -15.25 -19.78
N ALA A 75 1.75 -14.87 -20.72
CA ALA A 75 1.92 -13.64 -21.49
C ALA A 75 1.88 -12.41 -20.57
N ASP A 76 2.83 -11.50 -20.75
CA ASP A 76 2.93 -10.25 -20.00
C ASP A 76 3.04 -9.04 -20.94
N TRP A 77 2.38 -7.94 -20.58
CA TRP A 77 2.31 -6.71 -21.39
C TRP A 77 1.80 -6.95 -22.81
N LYS A 78 0.78 -7.83 -22.92
CA LYS A 78 0.09 -8.16 -24.18
C LYS A 78 -1.41 -7.90 -24.07
N LEU A 79 -2.01 -7.64 -25.22
CA LEU A 79 -3.46 -7.60 -25.40
C LEU A 79 -3.92 -8.91 -26.03
N ILE A 80 -4.53 -9.78 -25.25
CA ILE A 80 -5.02 -11.08 -25.70
C ILE A 80 -6.46 -10.93 -26.17
N VAL A 81 -6.71 -11.20 -27.44
CA VAL A 81 -8.03 -11.15 -28.05
C VAL A 81 -8.57 -12.58 -28.15
N CYS A 82 -9.57 -12.89 -27.32
CA CYS A 82 -10.12 -14.23 -27.24
C CYS A 82 -11.13 -14.51 -28.36
N GLY A 83 -11.09 -15.73 -28.89
CA GLY A 83 -12.16 -16.32 -29.68
C GLY A 83 -13.48 -16.38 -28.89
N GLY A 84 -14.59 -16.45 -29.62
CA GLY A 84 -15.94 -16.41 -29.02
C GLY A 84 -16.29 -17.58 -28.07
N SER A 85 -15.39 -18.55 -27.93
CA SER A 85 -15.52 -19.72 -27.06
C SER A 85 -14.40 -19.89 -26.04
N SER A 86 -13.30 -19.15 -26.15
CA SER A 86 -12.05 -19.48 -25.43
C SER A 86 -12.15 -19.36 -23.92
N LEU A 87 -13.14 -18.63 -23.41
CA LEU A 87 -13.41 -18.51 -21.97
C LEU A 87 -14.59 -19.36 -21.48
N LEU A 88 -15.25 -20.13 -22.35
CA LEU A 88 -16.36 -21.00 -21.94
C LEU A 88 -15.84 -22.22 -21.16
N ASP A 89 -14.73 -22.80 -21.60
CA ASP A 89 -14.05 -23.88 -20.89
C ASP A 89 -13.41 -23.38 -19.57
N PRO A 90 -13.67 -24.01 -18.41
CA PRO A 90 -13.16 -23.55 -17.13
C PRO A 90 -11.63 -23.52 -17.00
N VAL A 91 -10.91 -24.44 -17.66
CA VAL A 91 -9.44 -24.51 -17.59
C VAL A 91 -8.83 -23.35 -18.36
N SER A 92 -9.32 -23.12 -19.58
CA SER A 92 -8.91 -22.01 -20.44
C SER A 92 -9.23 -20.66 -19.79
N ARG A 93 -10.43 -20.52 -19.20
CA ARG A 93 -10.83 -19.34 -18.43
C ARG A 93 -9.89 -19.07 -17.25
N ARG A 94 -9.54 -20.10 -16.47
CA ARG A 94 -8.62 -19.96 -15.33
C ARG A 94 -7.22 -19.53 -15.78
N ALA A 95 -6.71 -20.13 -16.86
CA ALA A 95 -5.40 -19.82 -17.42
C ALA A 95 -5.32 -18.36 -17.91
N LEU A 96 -6.29 -17.93 -18.72
CA LEU A 96 -6.33 -16.59 -19.27
C LEU A 96 -6.63 -15.51 -18.23
N ARG A 97 -7.37 -15.83 -17.15
CA ARG A 97 -7.67 -14.88 -16.06
C ARG A 97 -6.46 -14.59 -15.16
N LYS A 98 -5.49 -15.50 -15.07
CA LYS A 98 -4.29 -15.34 -14.24
C LYS A 98 -3.54 -14.06 -14.63
N ASN A 99 -3.30 -13.16 -13.66
CA ASN A 99 -2.57 -11.89 -13.87
C ASN A 99 -3.11 -11.04 -15.06
N ALA A 100 -4.43 -10.96 -15.21
CA ALA A 100 -5.09 -10.27 -16.33
C ALA A 100 -6.10 -9.22 -15.89
N ILE A 101 -6.30 -8.17 -16.70
CA ILE A 101 -7.50 -7.34 -16.69
C ILE A 101 -8.42 -7.86 -17.80
N LEU A 102 -9.56 -8.45 -17.43
CA LEU A 102 -10.55 -9.00 -18.36
C LEU A 102 -11.60 -7.95 -18.73
N VAL A 103 -11.57 -7.49 -19.98
CA VAL A 103 -12.56 -6.58 -20.54
C VAL A 103 -13.54 -7.39 -21.39
N TYR A 104 -14.80 -7.43 -20.97
CA TYR A 104 -15.89 -8.10 -21.69
C TYR A 104 -16.68 -7.09 -22.51
N LEU A 105 -16.66 -7.24 -23.83
CA LEU A 105 -17.44 -6.44 -24.76
C LEU A 105 -18.81 -7.08 -24.97
N SER A 106 -19.88 -6.37 -24.60
CA SER A 106 -21.27 -6.78 -24.85
C SER A 106 -21.88 -5.98 -26.01
N ALA A 107 -22.99 -6.45 -26.55
CA ALA A 107 -23.84 -5.69 -27.47
C ALA A 107 -25.21 -6.38 -27.55
N ASP A 108 -26.23 -5.62 -27.90
CA ASP A 108 -27.55 -6.21 -28.10
C ASP A 108 -27.54 -7.22 -29.28
N PRO A 109 -28.37 -8.27 -29.23
CA PRO A 109 -28.34 -9.30 -30.26
C PRO A 109 -28.66 -8.81 -31.68
N ALA A 110 -29.45 -7.75 -31.84
CA ALA A 110 -29.77 -7.20 -33.15
C ALA A 110 -28.54 -6.51 -33.77
N THR A 111 -27.79 -5.75 -32.98
CA THR A 111 -26.49 -5.18 -33.39
C THR A 111 -25.48 -6.27 -33.75
N LEU A 112 -25.37 -7.31 -32.93
CA LEU A 112 -24.49 -8.44 -33.20
C LEU A 112 -24.89 -9.16 -34.50
N TRP A 113 -26.19 -9.39 -34.71
CA TRP A 113 -26.72 -10.00 -35.93
C TRP A 113 -26.32 -9.20 -37.17
N GLY A 114 -26.55 -7.88 -37.16
CA GLY A 114 -26.18 -7.00 -38.27
C GLY A 114 -24.69 -7.10 -38.61
N ARG A 115 -23.82 -6.97 -37.60
CA ARG A 115 -22.36 -7.06 -37.78
C ARG A 115 -21.87 -8.43 -38.27
N ILE A 116 -22.52 -9.52 -37.84
CA ILE A 116 -22.17 -10.87 -38.30
C ILE A 116 -22.65 -11.07 -39.74
N ALA A 117 -23.87 -10.63 -40.06
CA ALA A 117 -24.47 -10.82 -41.37
C ALA A 117 -23.66 -10.13 -42.48
N GLU A 118 -23.11 -8.93 -42.21
CA GLU A 118 -22.21 -8.21 -43.13
C GLU A 118 -20.97 -9.03 -43.53
N LYS A 119 -20.46 -9.87 -42.61
CA LYS A 119 -19.28 -10.72 -42.84
C LYS A 119 -19.64 -12.15 -43.29
N GLY A 120 -20.93 -12.44 -43.44
CA GLY A 120 -21.47 -13.76 -43.76
C GLY A 120 -21.76 -14.61 -42.52
N LEU A 121 -22.95 -15.24 -42.52
CA LEU A 121 -23.40 -16.07 -41.41
C LEU A 121 -22.59 -17.40 -41.31
N PRO A 122 -22.02 -17.71 -40.14
CA PRO A 122 -21.29 -18.95 -39.93
C PRO A 122 -22.22 -20.18 -40.03
N PRO A 123 -21.69 -21.39 -40.32
CA PRO A 123 -22.53 -22.58 -40.54
C PRO A 123 -23.49 -22.93 -39.40
N TRP A 124 -23.07 -22.70 -38.15
CA TRP A 124 -23.88 -22.93 -36.93
C TRP A 124 -24.96 -21.86 -36.70
N LEU A 125 -25.01 -20.81 -37.53
CA LEU A 125 -25.98 -19.72 -37.45
C LEU A 125 -26.78 -19.61 -38.76
N ARG A 126 -27.21 -20.77 -39.28
CA ARG A 126 -28.04 -20.89 -40.49
C ARG A 126 -29.34 -21.63 -40.16
N GLY A 127 -30.41 -21.31 -40.89
CA GLY A 127 -31.72 -21.93 -40.73
C GLY A 127 -32.77 -21.01 -40.08
N PRO A 128 -34.01 -21.50 -39.93
CA PRO A 128 -35.16 -20.68 -39.50
C PRO A 128 -35.00 -20.13 -38.07
N ASP A 129 -34.28 -20.83 -37.20
CA ASP A 129 -34.10 -20.46 -35.79
C ASP A 129 -32.80 -19.67 -35.50
N ALA A 130 -32.05 -19.28 -36.53
CA ALA A 130 -30.72 -18.70 -36.37
C ALA A 130 -30.68 -17.48 -35.45
N ARG A 131 -31.70 -16.60 -35.49
CA ARG A 131 -31.79 -15.44 -34.59
C ARG A 131 -31.97 -15.84 -33.13
N ALA A 132 -32.93 -16.73 -32.86
CA ALA A 132 -33.16 -17.24 -31.51
C ALA A 132 -31.95 -17.99 -30.95
N GLN A 133 -31.17 -18.66 -31.82
CA GLN A 133 -29.91 -19.29 -31.43
C GLN A 133 -28.82 -18.26 -31.09
N LEU A 134 -28.74 -17.13 -31.81
CA LEU A 134 -27.80 -16.05 -31.46
C LEU A 134 -28.16 -15.48 -30.08
N ASP A 135 -29.42 -15.16 -29.84
CA ASP A 135 -29.90 -14.54 -28.60
C ASP A 135 -29.57 -15.43 -27.39
N LYS A 136 -29.86 -16.73 -27.47
CA LYS A 136 -29.52 -17.71 -26.43
C LYS A 136 -28.01 -17.78 -26.19
N ASN A 137 -27.22 -17.75 -27.26
CA ASN A 137 -25.76 -17.81 -27.19
C ASN A 137 -25.14 -16.57 -26.56
N VAL A 138 -25.71 -15.39 -26.80
CA VAL A 138 -25.28 -14.13 -26.21
C VAL A 138 -25.64 -14.11 -24.73
N ALA A 139 -26.89 -14.43 -24.40
CA ALA A 139 -27.36 -14.49 -23.01
C ALA A 139 -26.51 -15.46 -22.16
N TYR A 140 -26.26 -16.67 -22.67
CA TYR A 140 -25.42 -17.66 -21.97
C TYR A 140 -23.99 -17.16 -21.72
N ARG A 141 -23.39 -16.48 -22.71
CA ARG A 141 -22.03 -15.92 -22.57
C ARG A 141 -21.99 -14.79 -21.57
N GLU A 142 -22.98 -13.91 -21.61
CA GLU A 142 -23.05 -12.77 -20.70
C GLU A 142 -23.26 -13.24 -19.25
N GLU A 143 -24.18 -14.17 -19.02
CA GLU A 143 -24.38 -14.81 -17.71
C GLU A 143 -23.12 -15.49 -17.20
N LEU A 144 -22.40 -16.21 -18.08
CA LEU A 144 -21.22 -16.97 -17.68
C LEU A 144 -19.97 -16.11 -17.51
N LEU A 145 -19.77 -15.06 -18.31
CA LEU A 145 -18.49 -14.35 -18.42
C LEU A 145 -18.51 -12.96 -17.80
N SER A 146 -19.64 -12.25 -17.82
CA SER A 146 -19.72 -10.91 -17.21
C SER A 146 -19.35 -10.89 -15.72
N PRO A 147 -19.69 -11.90 -14.89
CA PRO A 147 -19.30 -11.87 -13.47
C PRO A 147 -17.80 -12.03 -13.23
N PHE A 148 -17.03 -12.49 -14.23
CA PHE A 148 -15.58 -12.66 -14.13
C PHE A 148 -14.80 -11.49 -14.74
N ALA A 149 -15.46 -10.60 -15.46
CA ALA A 149 -14.86 -9.45 -16.11
C ALA A 149 -14.53 -8.36 -15.09
N ASP A 150 -13.38 -7.71 -15.29
CA ASP A 150 -13.00 -6.51 -14.55
C ASP A 150 -13.75 -5.29 -15.10
N ALA A 151 -14.15 -5.34 -16.39
CA ALA A 151 -14.99 -4.32 -17.02
C ALA A 151 -15.95 -4.96 -18.03
N VAL A 152 -17.20 -4.50 -18.03
CA VAL A 152 -18.21 -4.86 -19.05
C VAL A 152 -18.56 -3.62 -19.86
N ILE A 153 -18.34 -3.66 -21.17
CA ILE A 153 -18.51 -2.50 -22.05
C ILE A 153 -19.51 -2.85 -23.15
N ASP A 154 -20.65 -2.16 -23.14
CA ASP A 154 -21.63 -2.23 -24.23
C ASP A 154 -21.08 -1.53 -25.48
N THR A 155 -21.05 -2.25 -26.60
CA THR A 155 -20.52 -1.78 -27.89
C THR A 155 -21.62 -1.30 -28.85
N THR A 156 -22.88 -1.34 -28.41
CA THR A 156 -24.05 -0.94 -29.20
C THR A 156 -23.97 0.54 -29.58
N GLY A 157 -24.10 0.84 -30.88
CA GLY A 157 -24.06 2.21 -31.39
C GLY A 157 -22.74 2.97 -31.21
N ARG A 158 -21.66 2.30 -30.78
CA ARG A 158 -20.35 2.92 -30.54
C ARG A 158 -19.32 2.47 -31.58
N THR A 159 -18.42 3.38 -31.93
CA THR A 159 -17.25 3.07 -32.78
C THR A 159 -16.16 2.35 -32.00
N PRO A 160 -15.26 1.60 -32.65
CA PRO A 160 -14.13 0.95 -31.97
C PRO A 160 -13.26 1.93 -31.15
N SER A 161 -13.04 3.15 -31.65
CA SER A 161 -12.27 4.18 -30.93
C SER A 161 -12.95 4.59 -29.62
N GLN A 162 -14.26 4.85 -29.65
CA GLN A 162 -15.02 5.20 -28.44
C GLN A 162 -15.02 4.06 -27.41
N ILE A 163 -15.12 2.81 -27.88
CA ILE A 163 -15.08 1.63 -27.01
C ILE A 163 -13.68 1.48 -26.39
N ALA A 164 -12.61 1.71 -27.16
CA ALA A 164 -11.24 1.66 -26.68
C ALA A 164 -10.95 2.76 -25.63
N GLU A 165 -11.46 3.97 -25.80
CA GLU A 165 -11.36 5.04 -24.81
C GLU A 165 -12.05 4.67 -23.48
N ILE A 166 -13.27 4.12 -23.54
CA ILE A 166 -13.99 3.61 -22.35
C ILE A 166 -13.19 2.48 -21.70
N ALA A 167 -12.66 1.55 -22.50
CA ALA A 167 -11.85 0.45 -21.99
C ALA A 167 -10.58 0.94 -21.28
N ILE A 168 -9.89 1.96 -21.81
CA ILE A 168 -8.75 2.57 -21.12
C ILE A 168 -9.15 3.15 -19.77
N GLY A 169 -10.28 3.84 -19.67
CA GLY A 169 -10.80 4.35 -18.40
C GLY A 169 -10.88 3.24 -17.34
N HIS A 170 -11.55 2.14 -17.66
CA HIS A 170 -11.66 1.00 -16.75
C HIS A 170 -10.33 0.29 -16.47
N ILE A 171 -9.46 0.16 -17.48
CA ILE A 171 -8.12 -0.42 -17.30
C ILE A 171 -7.30 0.42 -16.31
N VAL A 172 -7.37 1.75 -16.40
CA VAL A 172 -6.68 2.68 -15.50
C VAL A 172 -7.26 2.62 -14.09
N GLU A 173 -8.58 2.56 -13.94
CA GLU A 173 -9.23 2.37 -12.63
C GLU A 173 -8.75 1.08 -11.97
N GLU A 174 -8.79 -0.04 -12.69
CA GLU A 174 -8.39 -1.34 -12.19
C GLU A 174 -6.88 -1.40 -11.88
N LEU A 175 -6.05 -0.80 -12.75
CA LEU A 175 -4.63 -0.61 -12.48
C LEU A 175 -4.42 0.22 -11.22
N THR A 176 -5.16 1.29 -11.00
CA THR A 176 -5.01 2.14 -9.82
C THR A 176 -5.34 1.36 -8.54
N VAL A 177 -6.40 0.55 -8.55
CA VAL A 177 -6.75 -0.35 -7.45
C VAL A 177 -5.64 -1.37 -7.21
N ARG A 178 -5.09 -1.97 -8.28
CA ARG A 178 -4.03 -2.98 -8.20
C ARG A 178 -2.65 -2.42 -7.83
N CYS A 179 -2.38 -1.17 -8.19
CA CYS A 179 -1.09 -0.50 -7.96
C CYS A 179 -0.99 0.18 -6.59
N ARG A 180 -2.11 0.46 -5.91
CA ARG A 180 -2.12 1.08 -4.56
C ARG A 180 -2.64 0.11 -3.51
N ALA A 181 -1.83 -0.91 -3.20
CA ALA A 181 -2.08 -1.73 -2.03
C ALA A 181 -1.93 -0.87 -0.77
N ALA A 182 -3.01 -0.68 0.00
CA ALA A 182 -3.05 0.19 1.18
C ALA A 182 -2.11 -0.22 2.34
N ASN A 183 -1.44 -1.36 2.20
CA ASN A 183 -0.41 -1.86 3.10
C ASN A 183 1.02 -1.65 2.58
N THR A 184 1.19 -0.95 1.44
CA THR A 184 2.49 -0.64 0.83
C THR A 184 2.73 0.86 0.86
N TYR A 185 3.91 1.29 1.31
CA TYR A 185 4.36 2.69 1.29
C TYR A 185 5.61 2.84 0.41
N GLY A 186 5.74 3.97 -0.30
CA GLY A 186 6.89 4.31 -1.14
C GLY A 186 6.69 4.01 -2.63
N ASP A 187 7.47 4.68 -3.48
CA ASP A 187 7.42 4.55 -4.94
C ASP A 187 8.51 3.58 -5.45
N ILE A 188 9.74 3.76 -4.98
CA ILE A 188 10.92 2.97 -5.35
C ILE A 188 11.32 2.07 -4.18
N ILE A 189 11.57 2.65 -3.02
CA ILE A 189 11.81 1.93 -1.77
C ILE A 189 10.46 1.63 -1.16
N ARG A 190 10.00 0.40 -1.38
CA ARG A 190 8.62 0.01 -1.06
C ARG A 190 8.60 -0.86 0.17
N LEU A 191 7.86 -0.43 1.19
CA LEU A 191 7.63 -1.22 2.38
C LEU A 191 6.20 -1.74 2.41
N THR A 192 6.05 -3.07 2.37
CA THR A 192 4.77 -3.75 2.50
C THR A 192 4.68 -4.43 3.86
N THR A 193 3.75 -4.04 4.73
CA THR A 193 3.56 -4.71 6.04
C THR A 193 2.50 -5.81 5.96
N PHE A 194 2.63 -6.84 6.80
CA PHE A 194 1.66 -7.93 6.92
C PHE A 194 1.50 -8.42 8.37
N GLY A 195 0.41 -9.16 8.61
CA GLY A 195 0.09 -9.81 9.87
C GLY A 195 -0.76 -8.99 10.83
N GLU A 196 -1.37 -9.70 11.78
CA GLU A 196 -2.25 -9.18 12.81
C GLU A 196 -1.62 -9.34 14.19
N SER A 197 -2.02 -8.48 15.13
CA SER A 197 -1.48 -8.54 16.51
C SER A 197 -1.64 -9.89 17.19
N HIS A 198 -2.73 -10.61 16.88
CA HIS A 198 -3.06 -11.95 17.40
C HIS A 198 -2.97 -13.04 16.31
N GLY A 199 -2.22 -12.77 15.23
CA GLY A 199 -1.88 -13.75 14.20
C GLY A 199 -0.57 -14.48 14.51
N PRO A 200 -0.19 -15.50 13.73
CA PRO A 200 1.03 -16.29 13.98
C PRO A 200 2.32 -15.46 13.85
N ALA A 201 2.31 -14.42 13.02
CA ALA A 201 3.43 -13.52 12.83
C ALA A 201 2.95 -12.14 12.40
N ILE A 202 3.83 -11.15 12.57
CA ILE A 202 3.80 -9.87 11.89
C ILE A 202 5.09 -9.72 11.10
N GLY A 203 5.09 -8.92 10.05
CA GLY A 203 6.32 -8.71 9.29
C GLY A 203 6.20 -7.63 8.25
N ALA A 204 7.27 -7.51 7.48
CA ALA A 204 7.35 -6.59 6.38
C ALA A 204 8.21 -7.15 5.24
N VAL A 205 7.92 -6.68 4.03
CA VAL A 205 8.75 -6.88 2.85
C VAL A 205 9.24 -5.52 2.41
N LEU A 206 10.56 -5.33 2.42
CA LEU A 206 11.22 -4.14 1.89
C LEU A 206 11.76 -4.46 0.49
N ASP A 207 11.31 -3.70 -0.50
CA ASP A 207 11.64 -3.91 -1.91
C ASP A 207 12.24 -2.64 -2.54
N GLY A 208 12.91 -2.81 -3.69
CA GLY A 208 13.60 -1.74 -4.43
C GLY A 208 14.99 -1.39 -3.90
N VAL A 209 15.48 -2.13 -2.92
CA VAL A 209 16.84 -1.99 -2.38
C VAL A 209 17.85 -2.54 -3.38
N ARG A 210 18.92 -1.79 -3.67
CA ARG A 210 19.97 -2.22 -4.62
C ARG A 210 20.80 -3.37 -4.05
N PRO A 211 21.34 -4.27 -4.89
CA PRO A 211 22.27 -5.31 -4.43
C PRO A 211 23.59 -4.71 -3.92
N GLY A 212 24.23 -5.42 -2.99
CA GLY A 212 25.58 -5.13 -2.51
C GLY A 212 25.68 -4.14 -1.35
N ILE A 213 24.55 -3.73 -0.76
CA ILE A 213 24.51 -2.88 0.44
C ILE A 213 24.73 -3.74 1.67
N GLU A 214 25.57 -3.28 2.61
CA GLU A 214 25.79 -3.95 3.89
C GLU A 214 24.49 -3.95 4.73
N PHE A 215 24.12 -5.13 5.23
CA PHE A 215 22.87 -5.34 5.97
C PHE A 215 23.17 -6.00 7.32
N SER A 216 22.72 -5.38 8.42
CA SER A 216 22.82 -5.94 9.77
C SER A 216 21.44 -6.19 10.37
N GLN A 217 21.16 -7.45 10.68
CA GLN A 217 19.95 -7.83 11.40
C GLN A 217 19.95 -7.28 12.84
N GLU A 218 21.12 -7.14 13.45
CA GLU A 218 21.31 -6.59 14.79
C GLU A 218 20.83 -5.14 14.87
N GLN A 219 21.16 -4.32 13.87
CA GLN A 219 20.71 -2.93 13.81
C GLN A 219 19.19 -2.82 13.65
N ILE A 220 18.56 -3.72 12.88
CA ILE A 220 17.10 -3.81 12.82
C ILE A 220 16.53 -4.17 14.20
N GLN A 221 17.16 -5.13 14.89
CA GLN A 221 16.75 -5.58 16.22
C GLN A 221 16.90 -4.48 17.27
N GLU A 222 17.92 -3.62 17.20
CA GLU A 222 18.09 -2.47 18.09
C GLU A 222 16.91 -1.49 17.98
N GLN A 223 16.50 -1.17 16.76
CA GLN A 223 15.36 -0.29 16.51
C GLN A 223 14.03 -0.91 16.96
N LEU A 224 13.83 -2.20 16.70
CA LEU A 224 12.68 -2.95 17.23
C LEU A 224 12.67 -2.97 18.75
N THR A 225 13.85 -3.07 19.37
CA THR A 225 14.00 -3.01 20.82
C THR A 225 13.60 -1.63 21.33
N ARG A 226 14.08 -0.52 20.74
CA ARG A 226 13.68 0.86 21.10
C ARG A 226 12.14 1.06 21.06
N ARG A 227 11.46 0.40 20.13
CA ARG A 227 9.98 0.45 19.96
C ARG A 227 9.21 -0.43 20.96
N ARG A 228 9.85 -1.46 21.51
CA ARG A 228 9.22 -2.53 22.29
C ARG A 228 8.51 -1.97 23.53
N PRO A 229 7.31 -2.48 23.89
CA PRO A 229 6.69 -2.15 25.18
C PRO A 229 7.51 -2.67 26.37
N GLY A 230 7.17 -2.24 27.58
CA GLY A 230 7.64 -2.87 28.83
C GLY A 230 9.09 -2.56 29.21
N GLN A 231 9.68 -1.51 28.63
CA GLN A 231 11.03 -1.06 28.97
C GLN A 231 11.09 -0.26 30.27
N SER A 232 9.94 0.24 30.74
CA SER A 232 9.85 1.16 31.87
C SER A 232 8.44 1.19 32.47
N GLU A 233 8.31 1.76 33.66
CA GLU A 233 7.05 1.86 34.41
C GLU A 233 5.97 2.72 33.73
N VAL A 234 6.38 3.58 32.80
CA VAL A 234 5.51 4.46 31.98
C VAL A 234 4.97 3.78 30.72
N THR A 235 5.38 2.54 30.45
CA THR A 235 4.86 1.70 29.36
C THR A 235 4.20 0.43 29.91
N THR A 236 3.42 -0.26 29.08
CA THR A 236 2.76 -1.51 29.44
C THR A 236 3.77 -2.60 29.79
N PRO A 237 3.60 -3.39 30.88
CA PRO A 237 4.56 -4.42 31.30
C PRO A 237 4.47 -5.72 30.47
N ARG A 238 4.34 -5.61 29.13
CA ARG A 238 4.43 -6.76 28.21
C ARG A 238 5.87 -6.86 27.72
N ASP A 239 6.49 -8.04 27.85
CA ASP A 239 7.82 -8.33 27.33
C ASP A 239 7.72 -9.18 26.06
N GLU A 240 7.35 -8.54 24.96
CA GLU A 240 7.33 -9.19 23.64
C GLU A 240 8.78 -9.30 23.16
N LYS A 241 9.40 -10.48 23.16
CA LYS A 241 10.84 -10.62 22.80
C LYS A 241 11.20 -10.21 21.37
N ASP A 242 10.20 -9.86 20.54
CA ASP A 242 10.29 -9.20 19.23
C ASP A 242 11.56 -9.50 18.44
N ARG A 243 11.84 -10.80 18.30
CA ARG A 243 13.01 -11.26 17.57
C ARG A 243 12.69 -11.25 16.09
N VAL A 244 13.38 -10.39 15.34
CA VAL A 244 13.26 -10.37 13.88
C VAL A 244 13.99 -11.56 13.29
N GLU A 245 13.38 -12.15 12.27
CA GLU A 245 13.96 -13.16 11.40
C GLU A 245 13.95 -12.63 9.96
N VAL A 246 15.12 -12.64 9.30
CA VAL A 246 15.27 -12.27 7.89
C VAL A 246 15.08 -13.52 7.05
N LEU A 247 14.12 -13.48 6.13
CA LEU A 247 13.66 -14.65 5.38
C LEU A 247 14.16 -14.66 3.92
N SER A 248 14.49 -13.49 3.35
CA SER A 248 14.95 -13.35 1.97
C SER A 248 15.73 -12.05 1.75
N GLY A 249 16.30 -11.87 0.56
CA GLY A 249 16.86 -10.59 0.10
C GLY A 249 18.25 -10.25 0.65
N VAL A 250 18.82 -11.10 1.50
CA VAL A 250 20.15 -10.93 2.10
C VAL A 250 20.97 -12.22 1.93
N PHE A 251 22.22 -12.09 1.51
CA PHE A 251 23.19 -13.17 1.39
C PHE A 251 24.56 -12.67 1.83
N GLU A 252 25.24 -13.41 2.72
CA GLU A 252 26.58 -13.05 3.25
C GLU A 252 26.66 -11.62 3.82
N GLY A 253 25.63 -11.18 4.53
CA GLY A 253 25.56 -9.84 5.13
C GLY A 253 25.26 -8.71 4.15
N LYS A 254 24.93 -9.03 2.89
CA LYS A 254 24.65 -8.03 1.85
C LYS A 254 23.29 -8.20 1.22
N THR A 255 22.68 -7.09 0.83
CA THR A 255 21.43 -7.11 0.05
C THR A 255 21.66 -7.74 -1.32
N THR A 256 20.71 -8.51 -1.82
CA THR A 256 20.83 -9.21 -3.12
C THR A 256 20.15 -8.48 -4.27
N GLY A 257 19.45 -7.37 -3.99
CA GLY A 257 18.59 -6.69 -4.96
C GLY A 257 17.18 -7.29 -5.05
N ALA A 258 16.97 -8.48 -4.47
CA ALA A 258 15.64 -9.08 -4.32
C ALA A 258 14.93 -8.55 -3.06
N PRO A 259 13.60 -8.73 -2.95
CA PRO A 259 12.85 -8.28 -1.78
C PRO A 259 13.37 -8.87 -0.47
N ILE A 260 13.55 -8.01 0.53
CA ILE A 260 13.97 -8.36 1.89
C ILE A 260 12.72 -8.61 2.73
N ALA A 261 12.39 -9.88 2.96
CA ALA A 261 11.29 -10.26 3.84
C ALA A 261 11.79 -10.43 5.28
N MET A 262 11.07 -9.83 6.24
CA MET A 262 11.35 -9.90 7.66
C MET A 262 10.08 -10.24 8.43
N ALA A 263 10.22 -11.05 9.49
CA ALA A 263 9.09 -11.45 10.33
C ALA A 263 9.46 -11.49 11.82
N ILE A 264 8.47 -11.24 12.67
CA ILE A 264 8.46 -11.56 14.10
C ILE A 264 7.35 -12.60 14.31
N PHE A 265 7.73 -13.78 14.79
CA PHE A 265 6.78 -14.83 15.15
C PHE A 265 6.24 -14.60 16.57
N ASN A 266 4.92 -14.55 16.69
CA ASN A 266 4.26 -14.32 17.97
C ASN A 266 4.18 -15.65 18.75
N ARG A 267 4.81 -15.73 19.92
CA ARG A 267 4.93 -16.98 20.70
C ARG A 267 3.99 -17.07 21.91
N ASP A 268 3.50 -15.93 22.43
CA ASP A 268 2.74 -15.87 23.70
C ASP A 268 1.49 -14.96 23.58
N GLN A 269 0.48 -15.37 22.80
CA GLN A 269 -0.76 -14.61 22.64
C GLN A 269 -1.88 -15.14 23.52
N ASP A 270 -2.31 -14.32 24.48
CA ASP A 270 -3.50 -14.57 25.29
C ASP A 270 -4.65 -13.68 24.82
N SER A 271 -5.54 -14.25 24.01
CA SER A 271 -6.72 -13.55 23.47
C SER A 271 -7.87 -13.43 24.47
N SER A 272 -7.85 -14.18 25.58
CA SER A 272 -8.98 -14.28 26.52
C SER A 272 -9.41 -12.94 27.11
N LYS A 273 -8.46 -12.00 27.23
CA LYS A 273 -8.68 -10.64 27.77
C LYS A 273 -9.58 -9.77 26.90
N TYR A 274 -9.84 -10.15 25.65
CA TYR A 274 -10.70 -9.38 24.73
C TYR A 274 -12.11 -9.97 24.57
N GLU A 275 -12.37 -11.17 25.10
CA GLU A 275 -13.68 -11.83 24.95
C GLU A 275 -14.82 -11.01 25.55
N GLY A 276 -14.60 -10.36 26.70
CA GLY A 276 -15.61 -9.54 27.37
C GLY A 276 -16.03 -8.29 26.60
N ILE A 277 -15.28 -7.90 25.57
CA ILE A 277 -15.53 -6.69 24.77
C ILE A 277 -15.59 -6.97 23.27
N LYS A 278 -15.72 -8.24 22.86
CA LYS A 278 -15.64 -8.65 21.45
C LYS A 278 -16.70 -7.99 20.56
N ASP A 279 -17.91 -7.80 21.10
CA ASP A 279 -19.05 -7.22 20.38
C ASP A 279 -19.16 -5.70 20.59
N LEU A 280 -18.20 -5.07 21.29
CA LEU A 280 -18.21 -3.65 21.63
C LEU A 280 -17.21 -2.87 20.77
N PHE A 281 -17.58 -1.65 20.38
CA PHE A 281 -16.66 -0.71 19.73
C PHE A 281 -15.92 0.10 20.80
N ARG A 282 -14.60 -0.02 20.95
CA ARG A 282 -13.88 0.77 21.96
C ARG A 282 -13.79 2.24 21.51
N PRO A 283 -14.15 3.21 22.37
CA PRO A 283 -13.96 4.62 22.07
C PRO A 283 -12.51 4.93 21.68
N GLY A 284 -12.33 5.75 20.65
CA GLY A 284 -11.01 6.15 20.16
C GLY A 284 -10.19 5.05 19.46
N HIS A 285 -10.71 3.83 19.29
CA HIS A 285 -10.13 2.77 18.46
C HIS A 285 -10.77 2.71 17.08
N ALA A 286 -10.17 1.92 16.19
CA ALA A 286 -10.64 1.74 14.81
C ALA A 286 -11.82 0.75 14.70
N ASP A 287 -12.37 0.29 15.83
CA ASP A 287 -13.28 -0.85 15.90
C ASP A 287 -14.52 -0.67 15.01
N PHE A 288 -15.28 0.40 15.25
CA PHE A 288 -16.47 0.72 14.46
C PHE A 288 -16.13 0.93 12.98
N THR A 289 -15.05 1.68 12.70
CA THR A 289 -14.66 1.99 11.32
C THR A 289 -14.22 0.76 10.54
N TYR A 290 -13.53 -0.20 11.16
CA TYR A 290 -13.14 -1.46 10.51
C TYR A 290 -14.37 -2.32 10.26
N TYR A 291 -15.27 -2.43 11.24
CA TYR A 291 -16.52 -3.17 11.08
C TYR A 291 -17.36 -2.58 9.93
N ARG A 292 -17.53 -1.26 9.87
CA ARG A 292 -18.28 -0.60 8.79
C ARG A 292 -17.61 -0.70 7.42
N LYS A 293 -16.27 -0.73 7.37
CA LYS A 293 -15.52 -0.83 6.12
C LYS A 293 -15.50 -2.24 5.55
N TYR A 294 -15.31 -3.25 6.41
CA TYR A 294 -15.04 -4.62 5.99
C TYR A 294 -16.16 -5.62 6.32
N GLY A 295 -17.17 -5.22 7.10
CA GLY A 295 -18.22 -6.12 7.61
C GLY A 295 -17.75 -7.10 8.69
N ILE A 296 -16.44 -7.14 8.94
CA ILE A 296 -15.78 -8.00 9.93
C ILE A 296 -14.67 -7.22 10.62
N ARG A 297 -14.42 -7.56 11.88
CA ARG A 297 -13.32 -7.00 12.66
C ARG A 297 -12.67 -8.10 13.49
N ASP A 298 -11.34 -8.14 13.49
CA ASP A 298 -10.60 -8.88 14.49
C ASP A 298 -10.54 -8.06 15.81
N HIS A 299 -11.40 -8.44 16.75
CA HIS A 299 -11.51 -7.80 18.05
C HIS A 299 -10.29 -8.08 18.96
N ARG A 300 -9.47 -9.10 18.64
CA ARG A 300 -8.31 -9.50 19.45
C ARG A 300 -7.19 -8.49 19.28
N GLY A 301 -6.95 -7.68 20.31
CA GLY A 301 -5.88 -6.66 20.31
C GLY A 301 -5.97 -5.60 19.21
N GLY A 302 -7.13 -5.46 18.55
CA GLY A 302 -7.33 -4.56 17.41
C GLY A 302 -6.85 -5.09 16.05
N GLY A 303 -6.48 -6.38 15.95
CA GLY A 303 -6.13 -7.01 14.67
C GLY A 303 -5.04 -6.25 13.93
N ARG A 304 -5.34 -5.82 12.69
CA ARG A 304 -4.45 -5.03 11.82
C ARG A 304 -4.30 -3.56 12.21
N SER A 305 -5.27 -3.00 12.94
CA SER A 305 -5.22 -1.59 13.40
C SER A 305 -4.35 -1.40 14.65
N SER A 306 -3.85 -2.50 15.23
CA SER A 306 -3.03 -2.51 16.42
C SER A 306 -1.69 -1.81 16.19
N GLY A 307 -1.19 -1.10 17.21
CA GLY A 307 0.17 -0.55 17.20
C GLY A 307 1.27 -1.62 17.04
N ARG A 308 0.94 -2.90 17.16
CA ARG A 308 1.82 -4.04 16.83
C ARG A 308 2.29 -4.00 15.37
N GLU A 309 1.45 -3.53 14.45
CA GLU A 309 1.79 -3.37 13.02
C GLU A 309 3.02 -2.48 12.80
N THR A 310 3.25 -1.50 13.68
CA THR A 310 4.41 -0.59 13.58
C THR A 310 5.76 -1.30 13.70
N ALA A 311 5.82 -2.53 14.20
CA ALA A 311 7.05 -3.31 14.15
C ALA A 311 7.50 -3.57 12.70
N GLY A 312 6.57 -3.84 11.77
CA GLY A 312 6.89 -3.97 10.35
C GLY A 312 7.42 -2.66 9.74
N ARG A 313 6.90 -1.51 10.20
CA ARG A 313 7.41 -0.18 9.82
C ARG A 313 8.84 0.04 10.29
N VAL A 314 9.12 -0.31 11.54
CA VAL A 314 10.46 -0.21 12.12
C VAL A 314 11.45 -1.15 11.43
N MET A 315 11.03 -2.35 11.01
CA MET A 315 11.89 -3.26 10.24
C MET A 315 12.43 -2.61 8.97
N GLY A 316 11.55 -2.03 8.15
CA GLY A 316 11.96 -1.35 6.92
C GLY A 316 12.70 -0.04 7.19
N GLY A 317 12.22 0.76 8.16
CA GLY A 317 12.81 2.06 8.45
C GLY A 317 14.16 2.00 9.16
N ALA A 318 14.46 0.93 9.89
CA ALA A 318 15.79 0.73 10.46
C ALA A 318 16.87 0.59 9.38
N PHE A 319 16.57 -0.12 8.28
CA PHE A 319 17.45 -0.15 7.10
C PHE A 319 17.60 1.26 6.49
N ALA A 320 16.50 2.00 6.34
CA ALA A 320 16.55 3.35 5.78
C ALA A 320 17.32 4.34 6.67
N LEU A 321 17.21 4.23 8.00
CA LEU A 321 17.97 5.02 8.96
C LEU A 321 19.48 4.78 8.80
N GLN A 322 19.89 3.53 8.67
CA GLN A 322 21.29 3.14 8.47
C GLN A 322 21.84 3.73 7.16
N GLU A 323 21.08 3.57 6.07
CA GLU A 323 21.45 4.09 4.76
C GLU A 323 21.59 5.62 4.74
N LEU A 324 20.66 6.33 5.37
CA LEU A 324 20.72 7.78 5.48
C LEU A 324 21.87 8.25 6.38
N ALA A 325 22.18 7.51 7.44
CA ALA A 325 23.33 7.81 8.30
C ALA A 325 24.66 7.73 7.53
N TYR A 326 24.83 6.72 6.65
CA TYR A 326 26.01 6.66 5.76
C TYR A 326 26.10 7.83 4.78
N ARG A 327 24.96 8.45 4.45
CA ARG A 327 24.88 9.66 3.61
C ARG A 327 25.02 10.95 4.43
N GLY A 328 25.35 10.88 5.73
CA GLY A 328 25.53 12.03 6.60
C GLY A 328 24.22 12.63 7.15
N VAL A 329 23.09 11.97 6.94
CA VAL A 329 21.79 12.41 7.44
C VAL A 329 21.54 11.83 8.83
N ARG A 330 21.26 12.71 9.80
CA ARG A 330 20.90 12.32 11.17
C ARG A 330 19.43 12.65 11.43
N ILE A 331 18.66 11.65 11.82
CA ILE A 331 17.24 11.80 12.20
C ILE A 331 17.14 11.62 13.71
N VAL A 332 16.51 12.56 14.39
CA VAL A 332 16.31 12.53 15.84
C VAL A 332 14.85 12.86 16.14
N ALA A 333 14.18 12.04 16.93
CA ALA A 333 12.91 12.40 17.53
C ALA A 333 12.92 12.25 19.05
N HIS A 334 12.24 13.16 19.73
CA HIS A 334 12.15 13.16 21.19
C HIS A 334 10.87 13.84 21.67
N ALA A 335 10.42 13.48 22.87
CA ALA A 335 9.31 14.18 23.51
C ALA A 335 9.73 15.62 23.85
N VAL A 336 8.82 16.56 23.59
CA VAL A 336 8.92 17.97 24.02
C VAL A 336 7.76 18.38 24.91
N GLU A 337 6.67 17.62 24.92
CA GLU A 337 5.56 17.81 25.85
C GLU A 337 4.89 16.48 26.15
N ILE A 338 4.58 16.19 27.42
CA ILE A 338 3.68 15.10 27.81
C ILE A 338 2.78 15.59 28.93
N ALA A 339 1.48 15.29 28.85
CA ALA A 339 0.49 15.71 29.85
C ALA A 339 0.50 17.23 30.15
N GLY A 340 0.81 18.06 29.14
CA GLY A 340 0.90 19.53 29.28
C GLY A 340 2.20 20.03 29.91
N ILE A 341 3.14 19.15 30.24
CA ILE A 341 4.45 19.52 30.78
C ILE A 341 5.41 19.67 29.61
N ALA A 342 5.84 20.89 29.33
CA ALA A 342 6.78 21.19 28.27
C ALA A 342 8.24 21.04 28.72
N ALA A 343 9.11 20.67 27.77
CA ALA A 343 10.55 20.76 27.89
C ALA A 343 11.01 22.22 27.71
N GLU A 344 12.03 22.63 28.45
CA GLU A 344 12.59 23.99 28.41
C GLU A 344 14.04 23.99 27.89
N THR A 345 14.72 22.85 28.02
CA THR A 345 16.12 22.65 27.59
C THR A 345 16.22 21.47 26.62
N CYS A 346 17.36 21.34 25.93
CA CYS A 346 17.60 20.23 25.02
C CYS A 346 19.04 19.70 25.18
N ASP A 347 19.17 18.51 25.76
CA ASP A 347 20.37 17.67 25.81
C ASP A 347 20.10 16.36 25.07
N TYR A 348 20.64 16.20 23.87
CA TYR A 348 20.45 15.00 23.05
C TYR A 348 20.90 13.72 23.76
N ASP A 349 21.90 13.78 24.64
CA ASP A 349 22.40 12.61 25.37
C ASP A 349 21.41 12.12 26.43
N ALA A 350 20.43 12.95 26.81
CA ALA A 350 19.39 12.58 27.75
C ALA A 350 18.29 11.71 27.12
N ILE A 351 18.06 11.80 25.81
CA ILE A 351 16.89 11.21 25.12
C ILE A 351 16.75 9.71 25.42
N GLU A 352 17.79 8.91 25.17
CA GLU A 352 17.72 7.45 25.40
C GLU A 352 17.94 7.05 26.88
N ARG A 353 18.26 8.00 27.76
CA ARG A 353 18.59 7.75 29.18
C ARG A 353 17.40 7.93 30.13
N ASN A 354 16.23 8.27 29.60
CA ASN A 354 15.02 8.42 30.39
C ASN A 354 13.83 7.74 29.70
N PRO A 355 12.83 7.29 30.47
CA PRO A 355 11.78 6.44 29.94
C PRO A 355 10.76 7.17 29.07
N VAL A 356 10.76 8.51 29.05
CA VAL A 356 9.85 9.33 28.24
C VAL A 356 10.50 9.88 26.97
N ARG A 357 11.79 9.59 26.75
CA ARG A 357 12.57 10.07 25.60
C ARG A 357 12.54 11.59 25.44
N CYS A 358 12.60 12.32 26.55
CA CYS A 358 12.70 13.78 26.54
C CYS A 358 14.17 14.23 26.57
N ALA A 359 14.52 15.28 25.85
CA ALA A 359 15.87 15.86 25.88
C ALA A 359 16.12 16.75 27.11
N ASP A 360 15.09 17.02 27.92
CA ASP A 360 15.17 17.78 29.17
C ASP A 360 15.01 16.83 30.36
N ARG A 361 16.07 16.66 31.17
CA ARG A 361 16.06 15.74 32.32
C ARG A 361 15.04 16.16 33.39
N ALA A 362 14.94 17.45 33.68
CA ALA A 362 14.04 17.96 34.71
C ALA A 362 12.57 17.85 34.27
N ALA A 363 12.29 18.14 33.00
CA ALA A 363 10.96 17.93 32.44
C ALA A 363 10.63 16.43 32.34
N ALA A 364 11.58 15.57 31.97
CA ALA A 364 11.40 14.12 31.94
C ALA A 364 10.90 13.58 33.29
N GLU A 365 11.51 13.98 34.40
CA GLU A 365 11.07 13.54 35.74
C GLU A 365 9.61 13.95 36.02
N ARG A 366 9.25 15.21 35.73
CA ARG A 366 7.88 15.69 35.90
C ARG A 366 6.89 14.98 34.97
N MET A 367 7.26 14.74 33.71
CA MET A 367 6.46 13.99 32.74
C MET A 367 6.22 12.56 33.22
N VAL A 368 7.24 11.88 33.76
CA VAL A 368 7.10 10.53 34.35
C VAL A 368 6.08 10.54 35.49
N GLN A 369 6.18 11.50 36.43
CA GLN A 369 5.22 11.61 37.53
C GLN A 369 3.79 11.84 37.02
N ALA A 370 3.60 12.69 36.01
CA ALA A 370 2.28 12.92 35.43
C ALA A 370 1.71 11.68 34.72
N ILE A 371 2.55 10.88 34.05
CA ILE A 371 2.12 9.61 33.44
C ILE A 371 1.70 8.60 34.51
N LEU A 372 2.46 8.51 35.61
CA LEU A 372 2.13 7.62 36.73
C LEU A 372 0.83 8.06 37.44
N ALA A 373 0.65 9.36 37.66
CA ALA A 373 -0.60 9.89 38.21
C ALA A 373 -1.80 9.56 37.30
N ALA A 374 -1.67 9.73 35.99
CA ALA A 374 -2.73 9.35 35.05
C ALA A 374 -3.04 7.85 35.08
N LYS A 375 -2.01 7.01 35.21
CA LYS A 375 -2.14 5.56 35.34
C LYS A 375 -2.87 5.17 36.61
N ASP A 376 -2.52 5.77 37.75
CA ASP A 376 -3.18 5.53 39.05
C ASP A 376 -4.64 5.98 39.03
N ASP A 377 -4.94 7.05 38.28
CA ASP A 377 -6.29 7.51 37.98
C ASP A 377 -7.03 6.63 36.97
N ASN A 378 -6.46 5.53 36.50
CA ASN A 378 -7.02 4.64 35.46
C ASN A 378 -7.24 5.33 34.10
N ASP A 379 -6.46 6.36 33.80
CA ASP A 379 -6.50 7.19 32.59
C ASP A 379 -5.21 7.11 31.76
N SER A 380 -5.10 7.96 30.74
CA SER A 380 -3.91 8.09 29.90
C SER A 380 -3.68 9.55 29.46
N VAL A 381 -2.47 9.82 28.97
CA VAL A 381 -2.05 11.14 28.51
C VAL A 381 -1.41 11.07 27.13
N GLY A 382 -1.50 12.18 26.40
CA GLY A 382 -0.85 12.39 25.11
C GLY A 382 0.37 13.29 25.24
N GLY A 383 0.87 13.77 24.10
CA GLY A 383 2.01 14.68 24.07
C GLY A 383 2.42 15.12 22.68
N VAL A 384 3.55 15.82 22.61
CA VAL A 384 4.15 16.35 21.39
C VAL A 384 5.57 15.82 21.26
N ILE A 385 5.89 15.33 20.06
CA ILE A 385 7.23 14.89 19.66
C ILE A 385 7.84 15.95 18.76
N GLN A 386 9.07 16.36 19.03
CA GLN A 386 9.91 17.09 18.09
C GLN A 386 10.64 16.08 17.23
N LEU A 387 10.66 16.31 15.91
CA LEU A 387 11.43 15.57 14.94
C LEU A 387 12.38 16.53 14.22
N GLU A 388 13.64 16.15 14.16
CA GLU A 388 14.71 16.92 13.55
C GLU A 388 15.47 16.04 12.55
N ILE A 389 15.76 16.60 11.37
CA ILE A 389 16.51 15.93 10.32
C ILE A 389 17.66 16.84 9.93
N HIS A 390 18.87 16.44 10.26
CA HIS A 390 20.10 17.21 10.02
C HIS A 390 20.90 16.58 8.88
N GLY A 391 21.73 17.40 8.22
CA GLY A 391 22.65 16.94 7.18
C GLY A 391 21.99 16.57 5.86
N LEU A 392 20.71 16.88 5.68
CA LEU A 392 20.01 16.64 4.42
C LEU A 392 20.44 17.68 3.38
N PRO A 393 20.95 17.30 2.20
CA PRO A 393 21.34 18.26 1.17
C PRO A 393 20.15 19.05 0.63
N ALA A 394 20.41 20.21 0.04
CA ALA A 394 19.40 20.98 -0.68
C ALA A 394 18.99 20.27 -1.98
N GLY A 395 17.70 20.31 -2.31
CA GLY A 395 17.18 19.78 -3.57
C GLY A 395 16.47 18.43 -3.51
N LEU A 396 16.19 17.89 -2.31
CA LEU A 396 15.39 16.68 -2.14
C LEU A 396 13.91 17.00 -2.11
N GLY A 397 13.11 16.25 -2.86
CA GLY A 397 11.65 16.42 -2.95
C GLY A 397 11.21 16.93 -4.32
N ASP A 398 9.90 16.97 -4.53
CA ASP A 398 9.30 17.32 -5.81
C ASP A 398 8.34 18.52 -5.64
N PRO A 399 8.00 19.25 -6.72
CA PRO A 399 6.94 20.25 -6.64
C PRO A 399 5.53 19.61 -6.67
N VAL A 400 4.51 20.44 -6.45
CA VAL A 400 3.08 20.11 -6.62
C VAL A 400 2.57 18.97 -5.72
N PHE A 401 2.49 17.72 -6.22
CA PHE A 401 1.81 16.60 -5.55
C PHE A 401 2.76 15.67 -4.80
N GLN A 402 4.06 15.79 -5.03
CA GLN A 402 5.08 14.91 -4.46
C GLN A 402 6.06 15.67 -3.56
N LYS A 403 5.58 16.79 -2.99
CA LYS A 403 6.35 17.64 -2.08
C LYS A 403 6.87 16.87 -0.89
N LEU A 404 8.09 17.22 -0.47
CA LEU A 404 8.78 16.56 0.63
C LEU A 404 8.00 16.70 1.94
N ASP A 405 7.48 17.89 2.25
CA ASP A 405 6.61 18.12 3.40
C ASP A 405 5.37 17.21 3.38
N ALA A 406 4.72 17.08 2.22
CA ALA A 406 3.59 16.17 2.04
C ALA A 406 3.97 14.70 2.22
N LYS A 407 5.10 14.26 1.65
CA LYS A 407 5.62 12.87 1.79
C LYS A 407 5.93 12.54 3.26
N LEU A 408 6.65 13.42 3.95
CA LEU A 408 7.02 13.27 5.36
C LEU A 408 5.78 13.27 6.26
N THR A 409 4.88 14.23 6.08
CA THR A 409 3.65 14.31 6.89
C THR A 409 2.72 13.13 6.63
N ALA A 410 2.61 12.64 5.39
CA ALA A 410 1.87 11.43 5.08
C ALA A 410 2.47 10.20 5.77
N ALA A 411 3.80 10.04 5.73
CA ALA A 411 4.49 8.94 6.41
C ALA A 411 4.16 8.92 7.91
N ILE A 412 4.21 10.08 8.56
CA ILE A 412 3.95 10.25 9.99
C ILE A 412 2.45 10.08 10.31
N MET A 413 1.55 10.69 9.54
CA MET A 413 0.09 10.66 9.79
C MET A 413 -0.52 9.26 9.65
N THR A 414 0.14 8.36 8.92
CA THR A 414 -0.27 6.96 8.84
C THR A 414 0.00 6.17 10.12
N VAL A 415 0.78 6.72 11.07
CA VAL A 415 1.04 6.11 12.38
C VAL A 415 -0.18 6.31 13.29
N GLY A 416 -0.57 5.27 14.02
CA GLY A 416 -1.70 5.33 14.94
C GLY A 416 -1.55 6.44 15.98
N ALA A 417 -2.67 7.04 16.37
CA ALA A 417 -2.77 8.12 17.37
C ALA A 417 -2.17 9.48 17.00
N ILE A 418 -1.55 9.65 15.83
CA ILE A 418 -1.14 10.98 15.35
C ILE A 418 -2.38 11.78 14.94
N LYS A 419 -2.48 13.03 15.43
CA LYS A 419 -3.64 13.91 15.17
C LYS A 419 -3.29 15.26 14.55
N GLY A 420 -2.02 15.65 14.53
CA GLY A 420 -1.57 16.91 13.95
C GLY A 420 -0.07 16.89 13.71
N ILE A 421 0.37 17.63 12.70
CA ILE A 421 1.78 17.80 12.36
C ILE A 421 2.01 19.26 12.00
N GLU A 422 3.07 19.84 12.54
CA GLU A 422 3.58 21.16 12.18
C GLU A 422 4.95 21.02 11.51
N ILE A 423 5.26 21.93 10.59
CA ILE A 423 6.55 22.00 9.89
C ILE A 423 7.13 23.38 10.15
N GLY A 424 8.42 23.43 10.52
CA GLY A 424 9.06 24.66 10.98
C GLY A 424 8.34 25.23 12.19
N GLU A 425 8.02 26.53 12.11
CA GLU A 425 7.23 27.21 13.13
C GLU A 425 5.72 26.92 13.06
N GLY A 426 5.26 26.17 12.05
CA GLY A 426 3.91 25.63 12.02
C GLY A 426 2.82 26.69 12.12
N PHE A 427 1.88 26.49 13.05
CA PHE A 427 0.77 27.43 13.23
C PHE A 427 1.22 28.80 13.75
N ALA A 428 2.43 28.94 14.32
CA ALA A 428 2.93 30.25 14.76
C ALA A 428 3.14 31.22 13.57
N LEU A 429 3.46 30.70 12.37
CA LEU A 429 3.62 31.50 11.15
C LEU A 429 2.35 32.29 10.79
N THR A 430 1.17 31.80 11.16
CA THR A 430 -0.12 32.46 10.87
C THR A 430 -0.28 33.81 11.59
N ARG A 431 0.59 34.09 12.58
CA ARG A 431 0.60 35.32 13.38
C ARG A 431 1.64 36.33 12.91
N LEU A 432 2.44 35.99 11.91
CA LEU A 432 3.56 36.78 11.42
C LEU A 432 3.21 37.46 10.08
N ARG A 433 3.87 38.59 9.80
CA ARG A 433 3.90 39.18 8.45
C ARG A 433 4.98 38.49 7.62
N GLY A 434 4.87 38.56 6.29
CA GLY A 434 5.89 38.02 5.38
C GLY A 434 7.32 38.51 5.67
N SER A 435 7.47 39.78 6.06
CA SER A 435 8.78 40.35 6.44
C SER A 435 9.38 39.76 7.74
N GLN A 436 8.58 39.02 8.52
CA GLN A 436 8.98 38.36 9.76
C GLN A 436 9.10 36.84 9.57
N SER A 437 8.33 36.24 8.66
CA SER A 437 8.31 34.79 8.44
C SER A 437 9.27 34.32 7.34
N ASN A 438 9.65 35.20 6.40
CA ASN A 438 10.47 34.79 5.27
C ASN A 438 11.91 34.51 5.72
N ASP A 439 12.43 33.34 5.36
CA ASP A 439 13.82 32.98 5.60
C ASP A 439 14.73 33.70 4.60
N ASN A 440 15.43 34.73 5.08
CA ASN A 440 16.37 35.50 4.25
C ASN A 440 17.66 34.71 4.02
N MET A 441 18.41 35.10 2.99
CA MET A 441 19.72 34.51 2.67
C MET A 441 20.83 35.56 2.74
N ALA A 442 21.99 35.18 3.27
CA ALA A 442 23.23 35.95 3.30
C ALA A 442 24.43 35.00 3.30
N ASP A 443 25.57 35.46 2.79
CA ASP A 443 26.86 34.74 2.83
C ASP A 443 26.81 33.27 2.33
N GLY A 444 25.97 33.02 1.31
CA GLY A 444 25.84 31.71 0.69
C GLY A 444 24.84 30.75 1.36
N GLY A 445 24.08 31.18 2.37
CA GLY A 445 23.09 30.35 3.05
C GLY A 445 21.89 31.10 3.60
N PHE A 446 20.96 30.38 4.23
CA PHE A 446 19.82 30.95 4.95
C PHE A 446 20.23 31.44 6.34
N VAL A 447 19.68 32.58 6.77
CA VAL A 447 19.99 33.19 8.09
C VAL A 447 19.00 32.80 9.19
N SER A 448 17.83 32.26 8.83
CA SER A 448 16.77 31.78 9.72
C SER A 448 16.13 30.52 9.14
N ASN A 449 15.34 29.78 9.92
CA ASN A 449 14.72 28.52 9.51
C ASN A 449 13.24 28.42 9.93
N HIS A 450 12.47 29.48 9.70
CA HIS A 450 11.04 29.56 10.01
C HIS A 450 10.23 28.52 9.22
N ALA A 451 10.63 28.26 7.97
CA ALA A 451 10.02 27.25 7.09
C ALA A 451 10.34 25.79 7.50
N GLY A 452 11.28 25.58 8.42
CA GLY A 452 11.63 24.24 8.89
C GLY A 452 12.29 23.38 7.83
N GLY A 453 13.21 23.95 7.07
CA GLY A 453 14.10 23.25 6.16
C GLY A 453 13.49 22.88 4.80
N ILE A 454 12.21 23.16 4.57
CA ILE A 454 11.50 22.83 3.32
C ILE A 454 10.85 24.09 2.76
N THR A 455 11.14 24.42 1.50
CA THR A 455 10.49 25.54 0.78
C THR A 455 10.03 25.05 -0.59
N GLY A 456 8.78 25.37 -0.96
CA GLY A 456 8.21 24.92 -2.23
C GLY A 456 8.01 23.39 -2.33
N GLY A 457 8.17 22.66 -1.23
CA GLY A 457 8.17 21.19 -1.20
C GLY A 457 9.54 20.54 -1.41
N ILE A 458 10.62 21.32 -1.40
CA ILE A 458 11.99 20.86 -1.64
C ILE A 458 12.87 21.24 -0.44
N SER A 459 13.80 20.36 -0.06
CA SER A 459 14.76 20.63 1.02
C SER A 459 15.68 21.80 0.67
N THR A 460 15.92 22.65 1.68
CA THR A 460 16.76 23.86 1.56
C THR A 460 18.22 23.64 1.93
N GLY A 461 18.55 22.47 2.51
CA GLY A 461 19.85 22.21 3.14
C GLY A 461 19.90 22.55 4.64
N GLN A 462 18.93 23.32 5.14
CA GLN A 462 18.77 23.55 6.58
C GLN A 462 18.16 22.32 7.25
N SER A 463 18.27 22.24 8.58
CA SER A 463 17.64 21.16 9.34
C SER A 463 16.12 21.18 9.14
N ILE A 464 15.53 20.03 8.82
CA ILE A 464 14.08 19.93 8.73
C ILE A 464 13.52 19.74 10.13
N MET A 465 12.52 20.55 10.48
CA MET A 465 11.93 20.59 11.81
C MET A 465 10.44 20.27 11.72
N LEU A 466 9.97 19.27 12.45
CA LEU A 466 8.54 18.95 12.57
C LEU A 466 8.13 18.77 14.04
N ARG A 467 6.88 19.09 14.35
CA ARG A 467 6.23 18.70 15.60
C ARG A 467 5.07 17.77 15.33
N VAL A 468 4.95 16.71 16.11
CA VAL A 468 3.96 15.65 15.91
C VAL A 468 3.11 15.51 17.16
N ALA A 469 1.81 15.78 17.02
CA ALA A 469 0.84 15.67 18.11
C ALA A 469 0.29 14.25 18.22
N VAL A 470 0.50 13.63 19.39
CA VAL A 470 0.06 12.28 19.72
C VAL A 470 -1.08 12.38 20.74
N LYS A 471 -2.25 11.85 20.41
CA LYS A 471 -3.39 11.82 21.35
C LYS A 471 -3.14 10.84 22.51
N PRO A 472 -3.86 10.98 23.64
CA PRO A 472 -3.87 9.97 24.70
C PRO A 472 -4.24 8.57 24.20
N THR A 473 -3.74 7.54 24.89
CA THR A 473 -4.04 6.14 24.61
C THR A 473 -5.52 5.85 24.79
N SER A 474 -6.20 5.31 23.78
CA SER A 474 -7.66 5.16 23.84
C SER A 474 -8.17 4.12 24.87
N SER A 475 -7.35 3.10 25.19
CA SER A 475 -7.74 2.06 26.15
C SER A 475 -7.39 2.50 27.57
N ILE A 476 -8.43 2.79 28.34
CA ILE A 476 -8.37 3.19 29.75
C ILE A 476 -9.37 2.36 30.57
N ALA A 477 -9.12 2.26 31.88
CA ALA A 477 -9.96 1.50 32.79
C ALA A 477 -11.10 2.35 33.42
N LYS A 478 -11.16 3.66 33.12
CA LYS A 478 -12.35 4.47 33.43
C LYS A 478 -13.59 4.02 32.65
N PRO A 479 -14.78 4.03 33.27
CA PRO A 479 -16.03 3.71 32.58
C PRO A 479 -16.31 4.66 31.42
N GLN A 480 -16.65 4.09 30.26
CA GLN A 480 -17.01 4.84 29.05
C GLN A 480 -18.33 4.33 28.46
N ARG A 481 -18.92 5.14 27.57
CA ARG A 481 -20.13 4.79 26.82
C ARG A 481 -19.75 4.39 25.41
N THR A 482 -20.40 3.36 24.88
CA THR A 482 -20.23 2.93 23.50
C THR A 482 -21.46 2.23 22.93
N LEU A 483 -21.36 1.73 21.69
CA LEU A 483 -22.33 0.88 21.03
C LEU A 483 -21.77 -0.54 20.85
N ASN A 484 -22.66 -1.53 20.85
CA ASN A 484 -22.36 -2.88 20.34
C ASN A 484 -22.60 -2.99 18.83
N GLU A 485 -22.34 -4.15 18.25
CA GLU A 485 -22.59 -4.42 16.82
C GLU A 485 -24.07 -4.27 16.41
N GLN A 486 -25.01 -4.43 17.36
CA GLN A 486 -26.44 -4.18 17.15
C GLN A 486 -26.83 -2.69 17.25
N MET A 487 -25.85 -1.79 17.41
CA MET A 487 -26.01 -0.34 17.58
C MET A 487 -26.77 0.07 18.85
N GLU A 488 -26.73 -0.78 19.88
CA GLU A 488 -27.34 -0.53 21.18
C GLU A 488 -26.30 0.07 22.15
N ASN A 489 -26.76 0.99 23.02
CA ASN A 489 -25.91 1.61 24.03
C ASN A 489 -25.42 0.59 25.06
N ARG A 490 -24.10 0.53 25.28
CA ARG A 490 -23.45 -0.32 26.27
C ARG A 490 -22.37 0.45 27.03
N PRO A 491 -22.20 0.20 28.35
CA PRO A 491 -21.00 0.63 29.05
C PRO A 491 -19.81 -0.22 28.59
N ILE A 492 -18.61 0.36 28.67
CA ILE A 492 -17.36 -0.37 28.45
C ILE A 492 -16.30 0.09 29.45
N GLU A 493 -15.62 -0.89 30.04
CA GLU A 493 -14.41 -0.73 30.84
C GLU A 493 -13.38 -1.70 30.29
N THR A 494 -12.22 -1.19 29.89
CA THR A 494 -11.16 -2.05 29.35
C THR A 494 -10.16 -2.32 30.45
N HIS A 495 -10.28 -3.49 31.09
CA HIS A 495 -9.31 -3.93 32.09
C HIS A 495 -8.12 -4.62 31.40
N GLY A 496 -6.91 -4.26 31.80
CA GLY A 496 -5.70 -4.83 31.23
C GLY A 496 -4.49 -3.90 31.29
N ARG A 497 -3.36 -4.41 30.80
CA ARG A 497 -2.09 -3.69 30.74
C ARG A 497 -2.06 -2.81 29.48
N HIS A 498 -2.58 -1.59 29.57
CA HIS A 498 -2.51 -0.57 28.52
C HIS A 498 -1.42 0.46 28.82
N ASP A 499 -0.89 1.09 27.77
CA ASP A 499 0.08 2.17 27.94
C ASP A 499 -0.61 3.43 28.47
N PRO A 500 -0.22 3.98 29.64
CA PRO A 500 -0.73 5.27 30.10
C PRO A 500 -0.23 6.43 29.22
N CYS A 501 0.86 6.22 28.47
CA CYS A 501 1.36 7.15 27.46
C CYS A 501 2.11 6.38 26.36
N ILE A 502 1.71 6.57 25.10
CA ILE A 502 2.36 5.92 23.93
C ILE A 502 3.47 6.77 23.29
N VAL A 503 3.62 8.04 23.68
CA VAL A 503 4.61 8.97 23.10
C VAL A 503 6.00 8.35 22.97
N PRO A 504 6.59 7.72 24.01
CA PRO A 504 7.95 7.20 23.92
C PRO A 504 8.07 6.04 22.92
N ARG A 505 7.01 5.26 22.73
CA ARG A 505 6.99 4.13 21.79
C ARG A 505 6.84 4.58 20.34
N VAL A 506 6.21 5.73 20.12
CA VAL A 506 5.97 6.30 18.79
C VAL A 506 7.24 6.93 18.21
N VAL A 507 8.16 7.41 19.05
CA VAL A 507 9.45 8.02 18.63
C VAL A 507 10.20 7.18 17.58
N PRO A 508 10.61 5.92 17.85
CA PRO A 508 11.35 5.11 16.87
C PRO A 508 10.52 4.78 15.62
N VAL A 509 9.18 4.79 15.71
CA VAL A 509 8.29 4.57 14.56
C VAL A 509 8.28 5.80 13.64
N ILE A 510 8.25 7.02 14.21
CA ILE A 510 8.33 8.27 13.45
C ILE A 510 9.67 8.35 12.72
N GLU A 511 10.78 8.12 13.43
CA GLU A 511 12.13 8.11 12.84
C GLU A 511 12.20 7.14 11.66
N SER A 512 11.67 5.92 11.84
CA SER A 512 11.62 4.87 10.81
C SER A 512 10.80 5.28 9.59
N MET A 513 9.60 5.82 9.79
CA MET A 513 8.72 6.21 8.69
C MET A 513 9.28 7.40 7.89
N VAL A 514 9.91 8.34 8.57
CA VAL A 514 10.57 9.49 7.93
C VAL A 514 11.82 9.07 7.18
N ALA A 515 12.61 8.16 7.74
CA ALA A 515 13.75 7.59 7.04
C ALA A 515 13.33 6.88 5.74
N LEU A 516 12.24 6.10 5.76
CA LEU A 516 11.70 5.47 4.54
C LEU A 516 11.30 6.51 3.50
N ALA A 517 10.55 7.54 3.90
CA ALA A 517 10.12 8.61 3.00
C ALA A 517 11.30 9.36 2.38
N LEU A 518 12.35 9.63 3.17
CA LEU A 518 13.55 10.29 2.71
C LEU A 518 14.38 9.42 1.77
N LEU A 519 14.60 8.15 2.11
CA LEU A 519 15.38 7.25 1.26
C LEU A 519 14.67 7.01 -0.08
N ASP A 520 13.35 6.87 -0.07
CA ASP A 520 12.55 6.76 -1.29
C ASP A 520 12.66 8.02 -2.16
N ALA A 521 12.47 9.21 -1.57
CA ALA A 521 12.67 10.48 -2.28
C ALA A 521 14.09 10.64 -2.81
N TRP A 522 15.09 10.15 -2.06
CA TRP A 522 16.51 10.22 -2.46
C TRP A 522 16.76 9.36 -3.70
N GLU A 523 16.20 8.16 -3.72
CA GLU A 523 16.28 7.24 -4.85
C GLU A 523 15.56 7.78 -6.10
N VAL A 524 14.45 8.51 -5.94
CA VAL A 524 13.81 9.24 -7.04
C VAL A 524 14.75 10.32 -7.57
N GLN A 525 15.28 11.15 -6.67
CA GLN A 525 16.13 12.28 -7.02
C GLN A 525 17.44 11.83 -7.68
N ASP A 526 18.06 10.75 -7.21
CA ASP A 526 19.28 10.20 -7.81
C ASP A 526 19.05 9.67 -9.23
N ARG A 527 17.84 9.16 -9.54
CA ARG A 527 17.48 8.78 -10.92
C ARG A 527 17.24 9.98 -11.82
N LEU A 528 16.68 11.06 -11.29
CA LEU A 528 16.46 12.30 -12.06
C LEU A 528 17.78 13.04 -12.32
N ARG A 529 18.65 13.09 -11.32
CA ARG A 529 19.92 13.80 -11.35
C ARG A 529 20.97 13.04 -10.53
N PRO A 530 21.70 12.09 -11.13
CA PRO A 530 22.74 11.35 -10.43
C PRO A 530 23.79 12.27 -9.78
N GLY A 531 24.12 12.03 -8.50
CA GLY A 531 25.11 12.80 -7.76
C GLY A 531 24.69 14.22 -7.36
N TRP A 532 23.38 14.49 -7.33
CA TRP A 532 22.81 15.78 -6.90
C TRP A 532 23.25 16.22 -5.50
N ASP A 533 23.50 15.26 -4.61
CA ASP A 533 23.90 15.41 -3.22
C ASP A 533 25.37 15.83 -3.03
N ARG A 534 26.19 15.76 -4.09
CA ARG A 534 27.61 16.12 -4.07
C ARG A 534 27.89 17.56 -4.50
N MET A 535 26.86 18.31 -4.88
CA MET A 535 26.98 19.71 -5.28
C MET A 535 26.77 20.62 -4.07
N GLY A 536 27.75 20.62 -3.17
CA GLY A 536 27.89 21.56 -2.05
C GLY A 536 29.07 22.48 -2.27
#